data_AF-A0A937Z633-F1
#
_entry.id   AF-A0A937Z633-F1
#
_cell.length_a   1.000
_cell.length_b   1.000
_cell.length_c   1.000
_cell.angle_alpha   90.00
_cell.angle_beta   90.00
_cell.angle_gamma   90.00
#
_symmetry.space_group_name_H-M   'P 1'
#
loop_
_entity.id
_entity.type
_entity.pdbx_description
1 polymer ?
#
loop_
_entity_poly.entity_id
_entity_poly.type
_entity_poly.pdbx_seq_one_letter_code
_entity_poly.pdbx_strand_id
1 'polypeptide(L)'
;MMRTIEAETMSDTTVITRDESASVATVGNYESVRFNAMKHGILSRLAVLAHEDHVEFDELRVALINEHRPAGMTEQHLIEELATIIWRKRRVLLAEGAAINQGLKNTARNAESVIPSAAPFEPGLSGKGTDIRDLVSLTPEEIVERQKDAANDLEATRKAASVLRRGRPNAYDKALQALLPDSRHWWQEYVDDEQYPPTAEALAEFIRDHLEPLCLGNEKEARHHSAI
;
A
#
# COMPACT_ATOMS: atom_id res chain seq x y z
N MET A 1 -31.66 -55.81 -31.99
CA MET A 1 -31.46 -54.57 -32.77
C MET A 1 -30.91 -53.53 -31.80
N MET A 2 -29.61 -53.28 -31.91
CA MET A 2 -28.75 -52.65 -30.91
C MET A 2 -28.93 -51.12 -30.94
N ARG A 3 -29.29 -50.51 -29.80
CA ARG A 3 -29.24 -49.05 -29.61
C ARG A 3 -27.88 -48.70 -29.02
N THR A 4 -27.11 -47.94 -29.78
CA THR A 4 -25.82 -47.36 -29.39
C THR A 4 -26.05 -46.36 -28.25
N ILE A 5 -25.33 -46.53 -27.15
CA ILE A 5 -25.27 -45.58 -26.04
C ILE A 5 -23.98 -44.80 -26.29
N GLU A 6 -24.08 -43.54 -26.68
CA GLU A 6 -22.92 -42.64 -26.79
C GLU A 6 -22.49 -42.24 -25.37
N ALA A 7 -21.23 -42.48 -25.05
CA ALA A 7 -20.64 -42.09 -23.78
C ALA A 7 -20.22 -40.61 -23.87
N GLU A 8 -20.84 -39.78 -23.04
CA GLU A 8 -20.45 -38.38 -22.83
C GLU A 8 -19.02 -38.34 -22.28
N THR A 9 -18.13 -37.68 -23.01
CA THR A 9 -16.77 -37.38 -22.56
C THR A 9 -16.83 -36.32 -21.46
N MET A 10 -16.37 -36.69 -20.27
CA MET A 10 -16.25 -35.83 -19.11
C MET A 10 -15.42 -34.57 -19.44
N SER A 11 -16.02 -33.39 -19.29
CA SER A 11 -15.27 -32.12 -19.26
C SER A 11 -14.52 -32.01 -17.94
N ASP A 12 -13.19 -32.01 -18.05
CA ASP A 12 -12.26 -31.74 -16.97
C ASP A 12 -12.34 -30.25 -16.59
N THR A 13 -13.25 -29.93 -15.66
CA THR A 13 -13.39 -28.58 -15.10
C THR A 13 -12.25 -28.35 -14.10
N THR A 14 -11.10 -27.92 -14.61
CA THR A 14 -10.12 -27.23 -13.77
C THR A 14 -10.62 -25.81 -13.53
N VAL A 15 -11.23 -25.58 -12.37
CA VAL A 15 -11.53 -24.23 -11.86
C VAL A 15 -10.21 -23.56 -11.54
N ILE A 16 -9.67 -22.81 -12.51
CA ILE A 16 -8.65 -21.80 -12.22
C ILE A 16 -9.40 -20.64 -11.57
N THR A 17 -9.33 -20.54 -10.25
CA THR A 17 -9.68 -19.31 -9.52
C THR A 17 -8.78 -18.21 -10.05
N ARG A 18 -9.35 -17.40 -10.94
CA ARG A 18 -8.71 -16.19 -11.46
C ARG A 18 -8.66 -15.22 -10.30
N ASP A 19 -7.46 -15.01 -9.75
CA ASP A 19 -7.20 -13.94 -8.81
C ASP A 19 -7.53 -12.61 -9.51
N GLU A 20 -8.62 -11.99 -9.07
CA GLU A 20 -9.17 -10.73 -9.60
C GLU A 20 -8.38 -9.51 -9.10
N SER A 21 -7.12 -9.72 -8.67
CA SER A 21 -6.16 -8.69 -8.31
C SER A 21 -5.12 -8.42 -9.41
N ALA A 22 -5.40 -8.80 -10.65
CA ALA A 22 -4.70 -8.20 -11.78
C ALA A 22 -5.12 -6.73 -11.86
N SER A 23 -4.32 -5.85 -11.23
CA SER A 23 -4.44 -4.40 -11.32
C SER A 23 -4.76 -4.03 -12.77
N VAL A 24 -5.98 -3.58 -13.02
CA VAL A 24 -6.38 -3.04 -14.32
C VAL A 24 -5.37 -1.96 -14.63
N ALA A 25 -4.44 -2.24 -15.53
CA ALA A 25 -3.51 -1.26 -16.02
C ALA A 25 -4.36 -0.09 -16.52
N THR A 26 -4.33 1.02 -15.80
CA THR A 26 -5.06 2.23 -16.12
C THR A 26 -4.85 2.50 -17.60
N VAL A 27 -5.93 2.49 -18.38
CA VAL A 27 -5.93 2.46 -19.86
C VAL A 27 -5.03 3.55 -20.48
N GLY A 28 -4.69 4.61 -19.73
CA GLY A 28 -3.76 5.67 -20.13
C GLY A 28 -2.26 5.42 -19.98
N ASN A 29 -1.79 4.36 -19.30
CA ASN A 29 -0.34 4.14 -19.04
C ASN A 29 0.28 2.99 -19.86
N TYR A 30 -0.52 2.28 -20.65
CA TYR A 30 0.00 1.19 -21.49
C TYR A 30 0.80 1.70 -22.69
N GLU A 31 0.33 2.78 -23.33
CA GLU A 31 0.98 3.33 -24.53
C GLU A 31 2.39 3.83 -24.28
N SER A 32 2.67 4.36 -23.08
CA SER A 32 3.98 4.86 -22.67
C SER A 32 4.96 3.72 -22.36
N VAL A 33 4.49 2.60 -21.83
CA VAL A 33 5.34 1.48 -21.37
C VAL A 33 5.48 0.32 -22.36
N ARG A 34 4.62 0.22 -23.39
CA ARG A 34 4.59 -0.92 -24.33
C ARG A 34 5.91 -1.20 -25.06
N PHE A 35 6.78 -0.20 -25.21
CA PHE A 35 8.09 -0.36 -25.85
C PHE A 35 9.23 -0.63 -24.87
N ASN A 36 8.99 -0.61 -23.56
CA ASN A 36 10.04 -0.82 -22.57
C ASN A 36 10.66 -2.22 -22.70
N ALA A 37 9.84 -3.24 -23.00
CA ALA A 37 10.32 -4.60 -23.24
C ALA A 37 11.30 -4.70 -24.43
N MET A 38 11.12 -3.87 -25.46
CA MET A 38 11.95 -3.83 -26.68
C MET A 38 13.12 -2.85 -26.58
N LYS A 39 13.01 -1.80 -25.76
CA LYS A 39 14.10 -0.83 -25.57
C LYS A 39 15.09 -1.28 -24.49
N HIS A 40 14.56 -1.77 -23.38
CA HIS A 40 15.32 -2.06 -22.16
C HIS A 40 15.06 -3.46 -21.60
N GLY A 41 14.00 -4.15 -22.04
CA GLY A 41 13.63 -5.45 -21.50
C GLY A 41 14.27 -6.64 -22.21
N ILE A 42 13.61 -7.79 -22.04
CA ILE A 42 14.06 -9.11 -22.52
C ILE A 42 14.16 -9.22 -24.05
N LEU A 43 13.40 -8.38 -24.77
CA LEU A 43 13.35 -8.34 -26.24
C LEU A 43 14.24 -7.25 -26.84
N SER A 44 15.09 -6.60 -26.03
CA SER A 44 16.01 -5.59 -26.54
C SER A 44 16.96 -6.17 -27.57
N ARG A 45 17.27 -5.38 -28.61
CA ARG A 45 18.34 -5.72 -29.57
C ARG A 45 19.72 -5.59 -28.94
N LEU A 46 19.85 -4.80 -27.88
CA LEU A 46 21.10 -4.62 -27.16
C LEU A 46 21.28 -5.74 -26.13
N ALA A 47 22.44 -6.40 -26.14
CA ALA A 47 22.82 -7.33 -25.09
C ALA A 47 22.99 -6.58 -23.76
N VAL A 48 23.82 -5.54 -23.78
CA VAL A 48 24.12 -4.63 -22.67
C VAL A 48 23.51 -3.25 -22.95
N LEU A 49 22.79 -2.68 -22.00
CA LEU A 49 22.19 -1.34 -22.08
C LEU A 49 23.19 -0.26 -21.65
N ALA A 50 22.93 0.99 -22.04
CA ALA A 50 23.82 2.11 -21.78
C ALA A 50 24.12 2.41 -20.29
N HIS A 51 23.30 1.91 -19.35
CA HIS A 51 23.48 2.10 -17.91
C HIS A 51 24.02 0.84 -17.22
N GLU A 52 24.32 -0.21 -17.98
CA GLU A 52 24.87 -1.45 -17.47
C GLU A 52 26.39 -1.47 -17.66
N ASP A 53 27.08 -2.29 -16.85
CA ASP A 53 28.52 -2.42 -16.93
C ASP A 53 28.92 -3.35 -18.08
N HIS A 54 29.50 -2.75 -19.13
CA HIS A 54 30.01 -3.47 -20.28
C HIS A 54 31.23 -4.35 -19.94
N VAL A 55 32.05 -3.93 -18.98
CA VAL A 55 33.23 -4.69 -18.55
C VAL A 55 32.81 -5.98 -17.87
N GLU A 56 31.82 -5.91 -16.98
CA GLU A 56 31.30 -7.09 -16.29
C GLU A 56 30.65 -8.09 -17.27
N PHE A 57 30.00 -7.61 -18.34
CA PHE A 57 29.50 -8.47 -19.42
C PHE A 57 30.64 -9.15 -20.21
N ASP A 58 31.68 -8.38 -20.56
CA ASP A 58 32.83 -8.92 -21.27
C ASP A 58 33.59 -9.95 -20.43
N GLU A 59 33.72 -9.72 -19.13
CA GLU A 59 34.30 -10.68 -18.17
C GLU A 59 33.49 -11.99 -18.11
N LEU A 60 32.16 -11.89 -18.01
CA LEU A 60 31.26 -13.05 -18.08
C LEU A 60 31.46 -13.84 -19.38
N ARG A 61 31.51 -13.14 -20.52
CA ARG A 61 31.70 -13.76 -21.82
C ARG A 61 33.06 -14.44 -21.93
N VAL A 62 34.14 -13.80 -21.49
CA VAL A 62 35.49 -14.39 -21.46
C VAL A 62 35.53 -15.62 -20.55
N ALA A 63 34.87 -15.58 -19.39
CA ALA A 63 34.76 -16.73 -18.50
C ALA A 63 34.08 -17.92 -19.20
N LEU A 64 32.96 -17.69 -19.89
CA LEU A 64 32.24 -18.73 -20.64
C LEU A 64 33.06 -19.30 -21.80
N ILE A 65 33.82 -18.45 -22.52
CA ILE A 65 34.72 -18.92 -23.59
C ILE A 65 35.83 -19.81 -23.01
N ASN A 66 36.42 -19.42 -21.88
CA ASN A 66 37.48 -20.19 -21.22
C ASN A 66 36.97 -21.52 -20.66
N GLU A 67 35.74 -21.54 -20.15
CA GLU A 67 35.07 -22.74 -19.64
C GLU A 67 34.76 -23.74 -20.77
N HIS A 68 34.09 -23.28 -21.83
CA HIS A 68 33.54 -24.16 -22.87
C HIS A 68 34.49 -24.44 -24.03
N ARG A 69 35.55 -23.63 -24.22
CA ARG A 69 36.60 -23.81 -25.24
C ARG A 69 36.05 -24.12 -26.65
N PRO A 70 35.29 -23.18 -27.25
CA PRO A 70 34.65 -23.42 -28.54
C PRO A 70 35.68 -23.68 -29.65
N ALA A 71 35.44 -24.72 -30.45
CA ALA A 71 36.31 -25.16 -31.53
C ALA A 71 36.02 -24.44 -32.86
N GLY A 72 34.83 -23.87 -33.05
CA GLY A 72 34.42 -23.25 -34.31
C GLY A 72 33.44 -22.09 -34.18
N MET A 73 33.16 -21.41 -35.30
CA MET A 73 32.33 -20.20 -35.34
C MET A 73 30.93 -20.39 -34.75
N THR A 74 30.30 -21.55 -35.00
CA THR A 74 28.96 -21.85 -34.47
C THR A 74 28.98 -21.92 -32.95
N GLU A 75 29.97 -22.59 -32.37
CA GLU A 75 30.10 -22.71 -30.91
C GLU A 75 30.44 -21.36 -30.26
N GLN A 76 31.26 -20.54 -30.92
CA GLN A 76 31.53 -19.17 -30.48
C GLN A 76 30.25 -18.33 -30.45
N HIS A 77 29.43 -18.42 -31.51
CA HIS A 77 28.15 -17.72 -31.57
C HIS A 77 27.19 -18.20 -30.47
N LEU A 78 27.13 -19.50 -30.20
CA LEU A 78 26.28 -20.04 -29.12
C LEU A 78 26.70 -19.56 -27.74
N ILE A 79 28.01 -19.41 -27.48
CA ILE A 79 28.51 -18.85 -26.21
C ILE A 79 28.18 -17.35 -26.10
N GLU A 80 28.25 -16.59 -27.20
CA GLU A 80 27.83 -15.19 -27.25
C GLU A 80 26.33 -15.03 -26.92
N GLU A 81 25.49 -15.89 -27.49
CA GLU A 81 24.06 -15.94 -27.19
C GLU A 81 23.81 -16.35 -25.73
N LEU A 82 24.56 -17.32 -25.21
CA LEU A 82 24.45 -17.74 -23.81
C LEU A 82 24.79 -16.60 -22.84
N ALA A 83 25.89 -15.87 -23.08
CA ALA A 83 26.25 -14.69 -22.31
C ALA A 83 25.12 -13.65 -22.32
N THR A 84 24.56 -13.39 -23.50
CA THR A 84 23.43 -12.46 -23.68
C THR A 84 22.19 -12.91 -22.91
N ILE A 85 21.84 -14.20 -22.95
CA ILE A 85 20.70 -14.76 -22.21
C ILE A 85 20.91 -14.63 -20.70
N ILE A 86 22.08 -14.98 -20.18
CA ILE A 86 22.42 -14.86 -18.77
C ILE A 86 22.30 -13.40 -18.32
N TRP A 87 22.85 -12.47 -19.10
CA TRP A 87 22.79 -11.05 -18.81
C TRP A 87 21.35 -10.52 -18.75
N ARG A 88 20.53 -10.88 -19.74
CA ARG A 88 19.11 -10.50 -19.75
C ARG A 88 18.33 -11.12 -18.59
N LYS A 89 18.63 -12.38 -18.20
CA LYS A 89 18.00 -13.03 -17.04
C LYS A 89 18.32 -12.26 -15.75
N ARG A 90 19.57 -11.84 -15.57
CA ARG A 90 19.96 -10.99 -14.43
C ARG A 90 19.15 -9.69 -14.38
N ARG A 91 18.97 -9.03 -15.53
CA ARG A 91 18.14 -7.82 -15.63
C ARG A 91 16.69 -8.06 -15.21
N VAL A 92 16.10 -9.18 -15.63
CA VAL A 92 14.72 -9.54 -15.24
C VAL A 92 14.60 -9.66 -13.73
N LEU A 93 15.53 -10.35 -13.07
CA LEU A 93 15.52 -10.51 -11.61
C LEU A 93 15.67 -9.16 -10.88
N LEU A 94 16.53 -8.26 -11.39
CA LEU A 94 16.66 -6.91 -10.83
C LEU A 94 15.38 -6.08 -11.01
N ALA A 95 14.76 -6.16 -12.18
CA ALA A 95 13.50 -5.46 -12.46
C ALA A 95 12.35 -6.00 -11.60
N GLU A 96 12.27 -7.31 -11.40
CA GLU A 96 11.30 -7.96 -10.51
C GLU A 96 11.52 -7.50 -9.05
N GLY A 97 12.76 -7.56 -8.57
CA GLY A 97 13.10 -7.06 -7.23
C GLY A 97 12.76 -5.58 -7.05
N ALA A 98 13.03 -4.74 -8.05
CA ALA A 98 12.65 -3.33 -8.04
C ALA A 98 11.12 -3.14 -8.02
N ALA A 99 10.37 -3.92 -8.79
CA ALA A 99 8.91 -3.87 -8.81
C ALA A 99 8.31 -4.30 -7.47
N ILE A 100 8.81 -5.38 -6.86
CA ILE A 100 8.42 -5.82 -5.52
C ILE A 100 8.70 -4.73 -4.49
N ASN A 101 9.92 -4.16 -4.50
CA ASN A 101 10.29 -3.07 -3.58
C ASN A 101 9.43 -1.82 -3.76
N GLN A 102 9.05 -1.49 -5.00
CA GLN A 102 8.11 -0.40 -5.26
C GLN A 102 6.71 -0.72 -4.71
N GLY A 103 6.25 -1.96 -4.88
CA GLY A 103 5.01 -2.45 -4.26
C GLY A 103 5.04 -2.30 -2.74
N LEU A 104 6.08 -2.82 -2.08
CA LEU A 104 6.27 -2.69 -0.63
C LEU A 104 6.30 -1.22 -0.18
N LYS A 105 7.00 -0.34 -0.90
CA LYS A 105 7.05 1.09 -0.60
C LYS A 105 5.68 1.76 -0.72
N ASN A 106 4.88 1.36 -1.70
CA ASN A 106 3.53 1.90 -1.89
C ASN A 106 2.59 1.42 -0.77
N THR A 107 2.62 0.12 -0.45
CA THR A 107 1.83 -0.44 0.67
C THR A 107 2.26 0.15 2.01
N ALA A 108 3.55 0.36 2.23
CA ALA A 108 4.04 0.99 3.45
C ALA A 108 3.50 2.42 3.63
N ARG A 109 3.34 3.19 2.55
CA ARG A 109 2.81 4.56 2.59
C ARG A 109 1.30 4.65 2.74
N ASN A 110 0.57 3.57 2.42
CA ASN A 110 -0.88 3.54 2.56
C ASN A 110 -1.29 2.18 3.13
N ALA A 111 -1.55 2.17 4.43
CA ALA A 111 -1.90 0.98 5.18
C ALA A 111 -3.37 0.52 4.98
N GLU A 112 -4.10 1.09 4.02
CA GLU A 112 -5.52 0.84 3.75
C GLU A 112 -5.88 -0.64 3.56
N SER A 113 -4.97 -1.46 3.05
CA SER A 113 -5.18 -2.92 2.97
C SER A 113 -4.64 -3.70 4.18
N VAL A 114 -3.63 -3.17 4.86
CA VAL A 114 -2.88 -3.89 5.90
C VAL A 114 -3.57 -3.77 7.26
N ILE A 115 -3.94 -2.56 7.64
CA ILE A 115 -4.55 -2.27 8.95
C ILE A 115 -5.88 -3.01 9.17
N PRO A 116 -6.82 -3.05 8.21
CA PRO A 116 -8.05 -3.84 8.38
C PRO A 116 -7.77 -5.35 8.44
N SER A 117 -6.73 -5.82 7.74
CA SER A 117 -6.35 -7.24 7.72
C SER A 117 -5.70 -7.70 9.02
N ALA A 118 -5.01 -6.79 9.71
CA ALA A 118 -4.40 -7.02 11.02
C ALA A 118 -5.43 -7.26 12.14
N ALA A 119 -6.58 -6.57 12.08
CA ALA A 119 -7.67 -6.71 13.04
C ALA A 119 -9.02 -6.89 12.32
N PRO A 120 -9.29 -8.07 11.73
CA PRO A 120 -10.39 -8.28 10.80
C PRO A 120 -11.79 -8.17 11.43
N PHE A 121 -11.89 -8.26 12.75
CA PHE A 121 -13.15 -8.13 13.49
C PHE A 121 -13.40 -6.71 14.01
N GLU A 122 -12.49 -5.77 13.76
CA GLU A 122 -12.61 -4.38 14.21
C GLU A 122 -13.10 -3.49 13.07
N PRO A 123 -14.40 -3.12 13.06
CA PRO A 123 -14.96 -2.32 11.98
C PRO A 123 -14.45 -0.87 12.05
N GLY A 124 -14.21 -0.28 10.89
CA GLY A 124 -13.88 1.15 10.76
C GLY A 124 -12.40 1.49 10.91
N LEU A 125 -11.53 0.48 11.00
CA LEU A 125 -10.12 0.66 10.73
C LEU A 125 -9.95 0.95 9.24
N SER A 126 -9.54 2.17 8.88
CA SER A 126 -9.35 2.54 7.47
C SER A 126 -7.92 2.38 7.02
N GLY A 127 -6.93 2.65 7.88
CA GLY A 127 -5.51 2.72 7.53
C GLY A 127 -5.13 3.73 6.44
N LYS A 128 -6.10 4.55 6.01
CA LYS A 128 -5.92 5.52 4.93
C LYS A 128 -5.09 6.69 5.42
N GLY A 129 -3.98 6.94 4.73
CA GLY A 129 -3.03 7.99 5.12
C GLY A 129 -2.13 7.62 6.29
N THR A 130 -2.28 6.43 6.85
CA THR A 130 -1.35 5.89 7.86
C THR A 130 -0.14 5.29 7.16
N ASP A 131 1.06 5.76 7.51
CA ASP A 131 2.32 5.15 7.08
C ASP A 131 2.69 4.03 8.06
N ILE A 132 2.80 2.80 7.55
CA ILE A 132 3.15 1.63 8.36
C ILE A 132 4.51 1.82 9.03
N ARG A 133 5.42 2.57 8.39
CA ARG A 133 6.77 2.79 8.93
C ARG A 133 6.72 3.56 10.25
N ASP A 134 5.80 4.51 10.35
CA ASP A 134 5.60 5.29 11.58
C ASP A 134 5.08 4.40 12.70
N LEU A 135 4.31 3.35 12.37
CA LEU A 135 3.81 2.40 13.36
C LEU A 135 4.90 1.42 13.81
N VAL A 136 5.56 0.75 12.85
CA VAL A 136 6.57 -0.29 13.13
C VAL A 136 7.82 0.27 13.82
N SER A 137 8.08 1.57 13.68
CA SER A 137 9.22 2.22 14.36
C SER A 137 8.97 2.61 15.82
N LEU A 138 7.73 2.56 16.31
CA LEU A 138 7.43 2.98 17.68
C LEU A 138 8.03 2.04 18.72
N THR A 139 8.56 2.61 19.79
CA THR A 139 8.94 1.83 20.96
C THR A 139 7.70 1.38 21.75
N PRO A 140 7.80 0.33 22.57
CA PRO A 140 6.72 -0.08 23.46
C PRO A 140 6.17 1.06 24.33
N GLU A 141 7.05 1.96 24.81
CA GLU A 141 6.66 3.12 25.60
C GLU A 141 5.86 4.15 24.78
N GLU A 142 6.29 4.41 23.55
CA GLU A 142 5.59 5.32 22.63
C GLU A 142 4.22 4.77 22.22
N ILE A 143 4.10 3.44 22.05
CA ILE A 143 2.82 2.78 21.77
C ILE A 143 1.84 3.00 22.92
N VAL A 144 2.30 2.81 24.17
CA VAL A 144 1.46 3.00 25.37
C VAL A 144 1.03 4.46 25.52
N GLU A 145 1.93 5.42 25.30
CA GLU A 145 1.57 6.84 25.37
C GLU A 145 0.57 7.21 24.26
N ARG A 146 0.77 6.73 23.03
CA ARG A 146 -0.18 6.93 21.92
C ARG A 146 -1.56 6.36 22.23
N GLN A 147 -1.64 5.18 22.83
CA GLN A 147 -2.91 4.57 23.25
C GLN A 147 -3.62 5.42 24.29
N LYS A 148 -2.87 5.90 25.28
CA LYS A 148 -3.38 6.76 26.34
C LYS A 148 -3.86 8.10 25.80
N ASP A 149 -3.10 8.73 24.91
CA ASP A 149 -3.46 10.01 24.28
C ASP A 149 -4.73 9.89 23.43
N ALA A 150 -4.81 8.84 22.60
CA ALA A 150 -6.00 8.58 21.78
C ALA A 150 -7.24 8.30 22.65
N ALA A 151 -7.09 7.56 23.75
CA ALA A 151 -8.16 7.32 24.70
C ALA A 151 -8.62 8.61 25.41
N ASN A 152 -7.67 9.45 25.83
CA ASN A 152 -7.94 10.73 26.47
C ASN A 152 -8.69 11.69 25.54
N ASP A 153 -8.30 11.76 24.26
CA ASP A 153 -8.96 12.62 23.27
C ASP A 153 -10.39 12.17 22.99
N LEU A 154 -10.62 10.85 22.86
CA LEU A 154 -11.97 10.30 22.71
C LEU A 154 -12.84 10.58 23.94
N GLU A 155 -12.30 10.45 25.15
CA GLU A 155 -13.02 10.78 26.38
C GLU A 155 -13.35 12.27 26.46
N ALA A 156 -12.40 13.15 26.17
CA ALA A 156 -12.56 14.60 26.11
C ALA A 156 -13.67 14.99 25.11
N THR A 157 -13.64 14.40 23.92
CA THR A 157 -14.63 14.61 22.86
C THR A 157 -16.03 14.17 23.29
N ARG A 158 -16.17 12.97 23.88
CA ARG A 158 -17.45 12.47 24.40
C ARG A 158 -17.98 13.32 25.57
N LYS A 159 -17.08 13.81 26.42
CA LYS A 159 -17.43 14.73 27.51
C LYS A 159 -17.95 16.05 26.97
N ALA A 160 -17.29 16.65 25.98
CA ALA A 160 -17.76 17.86 25.30
C ALA A 160 -19.16 17.64 24.69
N ALA A 161 -19.36 16.54 23.95
CA ALA A 161 -20.67 16.17 23.41
C ALA A 161 -21.75 16.01 24.50
N SER A 162 -21.40 15.45 25.67
CA SER A 162 -22.33 15.33 26.80
C SER A 162 -22.71 16.69 27.42
N VAL A 163 -21.77 17.65 27.45
CA VAL A 163 -22.01 19.00 27.96
C VAL A 163 -22.98 19.74 27.05
N LEU A 164 -22.77 19.64 25.73
CA LEU A 164 -23.63 20.26 24.72
C LEU A 164 -25.06 19.68 24.76
N ARG A 165 -25.19 18.35 24.84
CA ARG A 165 -26.50 17.67 24.96
C ARG A 165 -27.32 18.08 26.19
N ARG A 166 -26.66 18.48 27.28
CA ARG A 166 -27.34 18.92 28.51
C ARG A 166 -27.90 20.35 28.40
N GLY A 167 -27.53 21.13 27.38
CA GLY A 167 -28.13 22.44 27.08
C GLY A 167 -28.03 23.48 28.20
N ARG A 168 -26.98 23.43 29.04
CA ARG A 168 -26.81 24.39 30.15
C ARG A 168 -26.37 25.76 29.64
N PRO A 169 -26.60 26.85 30.40
CA PRO A 169 -25.96 28.14 30.11
C PRO A 169 -24.43 27.97 30.03
N ASN A 170 -23.83 28.59 29.01
CA ASN A 170 -22.41 28.48 28.66
C ASN A 170 -21.96 27.05 28.28
N ALA A 171 -22.85 26.26 27.66
CA ALA A 171 -22.49 24.92 27.17
C ALA A 171 -21.37 24.96 26.12
N TYR A 172 -21.36 25.99 25.27
CA TYR A 172 -20.32 26.19 24.25
C TYR A 172 -18.92 26.30 24.87
N ASP A 173 -18.69 27.28 25.74
CA ASP A 173 -17.38 27.50 26.36
C ASP A 173 -16.92 26.28 27.19
N LYS A 174 -17.84 25.65 27.92
CA LYS A 174 -17.54 24.46 28.72
C LYS A 174 -17.18 23.24 27.85
N ALA A 175 -17.79 23.11 26.68
CA ALA A 175 -17.45 22.06 25.73
C ALA A 175 -16.05 22.30 25.14
N LEU A 176 -15.74 23.53 24.73
CA LEU A 176 -14.40 23.89 24.25
C LEU A 176 -13.31 23.64 25.31
N GLN A 177 -13.58 23.97 26.57
CA GLN A 177 -12.67 23.68 27.69
C GLN A 177 -12.46 22.18 27.92
N ALA A 178 -13.44 21.34 27.57
CA ALA A 178 -13.34 19.90 27.73
C ALA A 178 -12.53 19.23 26.62
N LEU A 179 -12.52 19.80 25.40
CA LEU A 179 -11.75 19.31 24.27
C LEU A 179 -10.24 19.45 24.50
N LEU A 180 -9.43 18.63 23.81
CA LEU A 180 -7.99 18.82 23.77
C LEU A 180 -7.59 20.00 22.86
N PRO A 181 -6.35 20.55 23.00
CA PRO A 181 -5.90 21.69 22.20
C PRO A 181 -6.03 21.48 20.69
N ASP A 182 -5.64 20.32 20.17
CA ASP A 182 -5.66 20.03 18.73
C ASP A 182 -7.10 19.98 18.20
N SER A 183 -7.99 19.31 18.94
CA SER A 183 -9.42 19.22 18.62
C SER A 183 -10.12 20.59 18.65
N ARG A 184 -9.70 21.50 19.55
CA ARG A 184 -10.15 22.90 19.54
C ARG A 184 -9.61 23.69 18.36
N HIS A 185 -8.34 23.50 18.02
CA HIS A 185 -7.73 24.18 16.90
C HIS A 185 -8.43 23.80 15.60
N TRP A 186 -8.71 22.52 15.42
CA TRP A 186 -9.43 22.03 14.25
C TRP A 186 -10.85 22.59 14.15
N TRP A 187 -11.57 22.70 15.27
CA TRP A 187 -12.85 23.42 15.30
C TRP A 187 -12.69 24.89 14.87
N GLN A 188 -11.64 25.57 15.33
CA GLN A 188 -11.40 26.98 15.00
C GLN A 188 -11.15 27.18 13.50
N GLU A 189 -10.46 26.27 12.83
CA GLU A 189 -10.26 26.33 11.37
C GLU A 189 -11.60 26.36 10.61
N TYR A 190 -12.56 25.52 10.99
CA TYR A 190 -13.89 25.50 10.38
C TYR A 190 -14.70 26.77 10.66
N VAL A 191 -14.52 27.38 11.84
CA VAL A 191 -15.14 28.64 12.21
C VAL A 191 -14.53 29.80 11.40
N ASP A 192 -13.21 29.81 11.26
CA ASP A 192 -12.47 30.83 10.52
C ASP A 192 -12.78 30.78 9.02
N ASP A 193 -13.00 29.57 8.48
CA ASP A 193 -13.44 29.34 7.09
C ASP A 193 -14.94 29.57 6.85
N GLU A 194 -15.68 30.10 7.85
CA GLU A 194 -17.13 30.34 7.82
C GLU A 194 -18.00 29.08 7.53
N GLN A 195 -17.43 27.89 7.68
CA GLN A 195 -18.15 26.62 7.45
C GLN A 195 -19.13 26.30 8.58
N TYR A 196 -18.80 26.72 9.80
CA TYR A 196 -19.67 26.58 10.98
C TYR A 196 -19.74 27.88 11.78
N PRO A 197 -20.93 28.28 12.29
CA PRO A 197 -21.03 29.39 13.22
C PRO A 197 -20.51 28.98 14.62
N PRO A 198 -19.91 29.90 15.40
CA PRO A 198 -19.38 29.61 16.75
C PRO A 198 -20.49 29.47 17.79
N THR A 199 -21.31 28.43 17.67
CA THR A 199 -22.50 28.16 18.48
C THR A 199 -22.45 26.77 19.10
N ALA A 200 -23.22 26.55 20.16
CA ALA A 200 -23.29 25.25 20.84
C ALA A 200 -23.85 24.16 19.92
N GLU A 201 -24.81 24.52 19.06
CA GLU A 201 -25.45 23.63 18.10
C GLU A 201 -24.47 23.20 17.00
N ALA A 202 -23.76 24.17 16.40
CA ALA A 202 -22.78 23.89 15.35
C ALA A 202 -21.57 23.10 15.87
N LEU A 203 -21.10 23.40 17.08
CA LEU A 203 -20.04 22.60 17.71
C LEU A 203 -20.51 21.15 17.97
N ALA A 204 -21.77 20.96 18.36
CA ALA A 204 -22.32 19.61 18.54
C ALA A 204 -22.42 18.83 17.23
N GLU A 205 -22.77 19.51 16.14
CA GLU A 205 -22.79 18.96 14.78
C GLU A 205 -21.38 18.58 14.32
N PHE A 206 -20.42 19.49 14.43
CA PHE A 206 -19.01 19.21 14.12
C PHE A 206 -18.47 18.01 14.91
N ILE A 207 -18.73 17.95 16.22
CA ILE A 207 -18.27 16.83 17.04
C ILE A 207 -18.85 15.51 16.54
N ARG A 208 -20.14 15.47 16.23
CA ARG A 208 -20.81 14.24 15.78
C ARG A 208 -20.32 13.79 14.40
N ASP A 209 -20.14 14.71 13.48
CA ASP A 209 -19.95 14.39 12.06
C ASP A 209 -18.48 14.27 11.68
N HIS A 210 -17.56 14.89 12.44
CA HIS A 210 -16.14 14.93 12.13
C HIS A 210 -15.26 14.44 13.29
N LEU A 211 -15.37 15.08 14.47
CA LEU A 211 -14.40 14.84 15.56
C LEU A 211 -14.54 13.47 16.23
N GLU A 212 -15.74 13.10 16.67
CA GLU A 212 -15.96 11.81 17.35
C GLU A 212 -15.62 10.61 16.44
N PRO A 213 -16.01 10.59 15.14
CA PRO A 213 -15.55 9.55 14.21
C PRO A 213 -14.02 9.48 14.08
N LEU A 214 -13.33 10.63 14.00
CA LEU A 214 -11.88 10.69 13.92
C LEU A 214 -11.22 10.14 15.19
N CYS A 215 -11.59 10.65 16.37
CA CYS A 215 -11.04 10.21 17.64
C CYS A 215 -11.32 8.71 17.89
N LEU A 216 -12.50 8.21 17.49
CA LEU A 216 -12.83 6.80 17.59
C LEU A 216 -11.96 5.94 16.66
N GLY A 217 -11.68 6.40 15.44
CA GLY A 217 -10.77 5.74 14.50
C GLY A 217 -9.35 5.68 15.05
N ASN A 218 -8.84 6.81 15.54
CA ASN A 218 -7.49 6.92 16.13
C ASN A 218 -7.34 6.02 17.36
N GLU A 219 -8.34 5.98 18.24
CA GLU A 219 -8.31 5.13 19.44
C GLU A 219 -8.34 3.64 19.09
N LYS A 220 -9.16 3.23 18.11
CA LYS A 220 -9.15 1.86 17.60
C LYS A 220 -7.79 1.49 17.01
N GLU A 221 -7.25 2.33 16.13
CA GLU A 221 -5.94 2.06 15.51
C GLU A 221 -4.83 1.95 16.57
N ALA A 222 -4.79 2.88 17.54
CA ALA A 222 -3.81 2.83 18.62
C ALA A 222 -3.97 1.58 19.50
N ARG A 223 -5.20 1.18 19.81
CA ARG A 223 -5.48 -0.04 20.59
C ARG A 223 -5.01 -1.30 19.87
N HIS A 224 -5.18 -1.36 18.55
CA HIS A 224 -4.79 -2.50 17.72
C HIS A 224 -3.38 -2.41 17.14
N HIS A 225 -2.59 -1.44 17.59
CA HIS A 225 -1.23 -1.23 17.11
C HIS A 225 -0.37 -2.50 17.17
N SER A 226 -0.49 -3.33 18.22
CA SER A 226 0.29 -4.58 18.34
C SER A 226 -0.12 -5.69 17.36
N ALA A 227 -1.31 -5.59 16.77
CA ALA A 227 -1.80 -6.52 15.76
C ALA A 227 -1.44 -6.07 14.33
N ILE A 228 -1.17 -4.78 14.14
CA ILE A 228 -0.80 -4.12 12.87
C ILE A 228 0.69 -4.31 12.60
#